data_AF-A0A946C0D8-F1
#
_entry.id   AF-A0A946C0D8-F1
#
_cell.length_a   1.000
_cell.length_b   1.000
_cell.length_c   1.000
_cell.angle_alpha   90.00
_cell.angle_beta   90.00
_cell.angle_gamma   90.00
#
_symmetry.space_group_name_H-M   'P 1'
#
loop_
_entity.id
_entity.type
_entity.pdbx_description
1 polymer ?
#
loop_
_entity_poly.entity_id
_entity_poly.type
_entity_poly.pdbx_seq_one_letter_code
_entity_poly.pdbx_strand_id
1 'polypeptide(L)'
;MDPNKQKALDAALTQIERQFGKGTVMRMGDQERVAIPSISTGSLGLDIALGIGGLPKGRIVEIYGPESSGKTTLTLQVIAE
;
A
#
# COMPACT_ATOMS: atom_id res chain seq x y z
N MET A 1 16.48 -3.76 26.25
CA MET A 1 17.02 -2.46 25.77
C MET A 1 17.53 -1.68 26.96
N ASP A 2 18.61 -0.93 26.78
CA ASP A 2 19.15 -0.04 27.82
C ASP A 2 18.11 1.06 28.15
N PRO A 3 17.73 1.27 29.42
CA PRO A 3 16.70 2.24 29.82
C PRO A 3 16.95 3.67 29.30
N ASN A 4 18.22 4.06 29.17
CA ASN A 4 18.58 5.38 28.65
C ASN A 4 18.31 5.49 27.14
N LYS A 5 18.51 4.40 26.40
CA LYS A 5 18.19 4.34 24.97
C LYS A 5 16.68 4.43 24.73
N GLN A 6 15.88 3.81 25.59
CA GLN A 6 14.41 3.89 25.47
C GLN A 6 13.90 5.32 25.70
N LYS A 7 14.38 5.99 26.75
CA LYS A 7 14.00 7.39 27.03
C LYS A 7 14.39 8.35 25.90
N ALA A 8 15.60 8.19 25.35
CA ALA A 8 16.05 9.01 24.23
C ALA A 8 15.21 8.78 22.97
N LEU A 9 14.83 7.53 22.71
CA LEU A 9 13.95 7.16 21.60
C LEU A 9 12.56 7.79 21.74
N ASP A 10 11.93 7.67 22.90
CA ASP A 10 10.58 8.20 23.14
C ASP A 10 10.54 9.74 23.04
N ALA A 11 11.60 10.42 23.50
CA ALA A 11 11.76 11.86 23.34
C ALA A 11 11.90 12.28 21.87
N ALA A 12 12.69 11.55 21.08
CA ALA A 12 12.87 11.82 19.66
C ALA A 12 11.57 11.59 18.86
N LEU A 13 10.83 10.52 19.14
CA LEU A 13 9.53 10.25 18.52
C LEU A 13 8.53 11.38 18.81
N THR A 14 8.45 11.81 20.08
CA THR A 14 7.60 12.94 20.48
C THR A 14 7.97 14.24 19.77
N GLN A 15 9.27 14.49 19.58
CA GLN A 15 9.75 15.67 18.87
C GLN A 15 9.34 15.64 17.39
N ILE A 16 9.46 14.49 16.72
CA ILE A 16 9.03 14.31 15.33
C ILE A 16 7.53 14.57 15.18
N GLU A 17 6.69 14.00 16.05
CA GLU A 17 5.23 14.21 15.98
C GLU A 17 4.83 15.67 16.20
N ARG A 18 5.50 16.39 17.11
CA ARG A 18 5.22 17.82 17.34
C ARG A 18 5.58 18.69 16.13
N GLN A 19 6.63 18.33 15.40
CA GLN A 19 7.11 19.11 14.26
C GLN A 19 6.33 18.83 12.98
N PHE A 20 5.93 17.58 12.74
CA PHE A 20 5.40 17.13 11.45
C PHE A 20 3.95 16.64 11.49
N GLY A 21 3.36 16.56 12.69
CA GLY A 21 1.99 16.13 12.91
C GLY A 21 1.87 14.71 13.45
N LYS A 22 0.63 14.34 13.82
CA LYS A 22 0.34 12.98 14.31
C LYS A 22 0.51 11.96 13.18
N GLY A 23 1.09 10.80 13.51
CA GLY A 23 1.24 9.70 12.55
C GLY A 23 2.43 9.84 11.60
N THR A 24 3.29 10.85 11.75
CA THR A 24 4.54 10.96 10.97
C THR A 24 5.51 9.82 11.30
N VAL A 25 5.49 9.33 12.54
CA VAL A 25 6.29 8.17 12.96
C VAL A 25 5.47 7.30 13.89
N MET A 26 5.54 5.99 13.69
CA MET A 26 4.80 5.01 14.47
C MET A 26 5.49 3.66 14.34
N ARG A 27 5.24 2.72 15.25
CA ARG A 27 5.77 1.38 15.08
C ARG A 27 4.93 0.66 14.03
N MET A 28 5.61 -0.07 13.14
CA MET A 28 4.99 -0.77 12.01
C MET A 28 3.92 -1.81 12.43
N GLY A 29 3.92 -2.24 13.70
CA GLY A 29 2.94 -3.19 14.24
C GLY A 29 1.86 -2.59 15.15
N ASP A 30 1.88 -1.28 15.40
CA ASP A 30 0.90 -0.65 16.30
C ASP A 30 -0.47 -0.42 15.64
N GLN A 31 -0.57 -0.60 14.32
CA GLN A 31 -1.83 -0.60 13.57
C GLN A 31 -2.31 -2.01 13.24
N GLU A 32 -3.63 -2.22 13.30
CA GLU A 32 -4.25 -3.39 12.69
C GLU A 32 -3.85 -3.47 11.21
N ARG A 33 -3.68 -4.70 10.71
CA ARG A 33 -3.46 -4.93 9.28
C ARG A 33 -4.72 -4.53 8.53
N VAL A 34 -4.79 -3.28 8.10
CA VAL A 34 -5.87 -2.79 7.26
C VAL A 34 -5.78 -3.47 5.90
N ALA A 35 -6.90 -3.99 5.39
CA ALA A 35 -6.97 -4.53 4.04
C ALA A 35 -6.53 -3.44 3.04
N ILE A 36 -5.62 -3.79 2.13
CA ILE A 36 -5.15 -2.86 1.10
C ILE A 36 -6.32 -2.59 0.16
N PRO A 37 -6.80 -1.33 0.02
CA PRO A 37 -7.87 -1.02 -0.91
C PRO A 37 -7.44 -1.35 -2.35
N SER A 38 -8.31 -2.02 -3.10
CA SER A 38 -8.05 -2.44 -4.48
C SER A 38 -9.15 -1.97 -5.45
N ILE A 39 -8.87 -2.05 -6.75
CA ILE A 39 -9.79 -1.82 -7.87
C ILE A 39 -9.80 -3.11 -8.70
N SER A 40 -10.98 -3.64 -9.04
CA SER A 40 -11.08 -4.86 -9.86
C SER A 40 -10.37 -4.68 -11.19
N THR A 41 -9.77 -5.75 -11.71
CA THR A 41 -9.18 -5.73 -13.06
C THR A 41 -10.22 -5.93 -14.17
N GLY A 42 -11.52 -6.07 -13.84
CA GLY A 42 -12.56 -6.52 -14.78
C GLY A 42 -12.44 -8.02 -15.15
N SER A 43 -11.57 -8.76 -14.45
CA SER A 43 -11.33 -10.20 -14.66
C SER A 43 -11.26 -10.92 -13.33
N LEU A 44 -12.30 -11.68 -13.02
CA LEU A 44 -12.42 -12.40 -11.75
C LEU A 44 -11.21 -13.32 -11.47
N GLY A 45 -10.69 -13.99 -12.51
CA GLY A 45 -9.54 -14.88 -12.36
C GLY A 45 -8.27 -14.12 -11.96
N LEU A 46 -8.08 -12.91 -12.49
CA LEU A 46 -6.92 -12.07 -12.16
C LEU A 46 -7.04 -11.45 -10.77
N ASP A 47 -8.24 -10.99 -10.39
CA ASP A 47 -8.51 -10.46 -9.05
C ASP A 47 -8.22 -11.49 -7.95
N ILE A 48 -8.63 -12.75 -8.17
CA ILE A 48 -8.33 -13.86 -7.27
C ILE A 48 -6.83 -14.14 -7.24
N ALA A 49 -6.16 -14.17 -8.39
CA ALA A 49 -4.72 -14.43 -8.47
C ALA A 49 -3.87 -13.36 -7.75
N LEU A 50 -4.33 -12.11 -7.74
CA LEU A 50 -3.68 -11.01 -7.02
C LEU A 50 -3.85 -11.11 -5.49
N GLY A 51 -4.79 -11.93 -4.99
CA GLY A 51 -5.00 -12.23 -3.56
C GLY A 51 -5.58 -11.07 -2.74
N ILE A 52 -5.62 -9.86 -3.29
CA ILE A 52 -6.23 -8.67 -2.68
C ILE A 52 -7.49 -8.20 -3.43
N GLY A 53 -7.97 -9.00 -4.40
CA GLY A 53 -9.18 -8.71 -5.17
C GLY A 53 -9.02 -7.64 -6.26
N GLY A 54 -7.79 -7.33 -6.69
CA GLY A 54 -7.54 -6.38 -7.79
C GLY A 54 -6.24 -5.59 -7.66
N LEU A 55 -6.12 -4.47 -8.39
CA LEU A 55 -4.94 -3.59 -8.36
C LEU A 55 -4.94 -2.69 -7.10
N PRO A 56 -3.81 -2.55 -6.38
CA PRO A 56 -3.75 -1.78 -5.14
C PRO A 56 -3.82 -0.26 -5.37
N LYS A 57 -4.70 0.43 -4.63
CA LYS A 57 -4.81 1.90 -4.66
C LYS A 57 -3.56 2.57 -4.07
N GLY A 58 -3.15 3.70 -4.65
CA GLY A 58 -2.00 4.48 -4.19
C GLY A 58 -0.64 3.82 -4.48
N ARG A 59 -0.60 2.85 -5.40
CA ARG A 59 0.61 2.16 -5.85
C ARG A 59 0.76 2.26 -7.36
N ILE A 60 1.99 2.10 -7.84
CA ILE A 60 2.30 2.00 -9.26
C ILE A 60 2.26 0.53 -9.65
N VAL A 61 1.61 0.22 -10.78
CA VAL A 61 1.50 -1.14 -11.33
C VAL A 61 2.03 -1.13 -12.75
N GLU A 62 2.82 -2.13 -13.10
CA GLU A 62 3.35 -2.34 -14.45
C GLU A 62 2.65 -3.54 -15.11
N ILE A 63 2.20 -3.36 -16.36
CA ILE A 63 1.61 -4.40 -17.19
C ILE A 63 2.44 -4.51 -18.48
N TYR A 64 3.16 -5.61 -18.65
CA TYR A 64 4.01 -5.87 -19.81
C TYR A 64 3.60 -7.15 -20.54
N GLY A 65 4.03 -7.29 -21.79
CA GLY A 65 3.70 -8.45 -22.62
C GLY A 65 3.88 -8.18 -24.12
N PRO A 66 3.81 -9.23 -24.98
CA PRO A 66 3.99 -9.15 -26.42
C PRO A 66 3.06 -8.13 -27.11
N GLU A 67 3.33 -7.78 -28.36
CA GLU A 67 2.40 -6.99 -29.16
C GLU A 67 1.01 -7.67 -29.24
N SER A 68 -0.06 -6.87 -29.29
CA SER A 68 -1.44 -7.35 -29.36
C SER A 68 -1.93 -8.26 -28.19
N SER A 69 -1.15 -8.40 -27.11
CA SER A 69 -1.51 -9.22 -25.94
C SER A 69 -2.65 -8.66 -25.05
N GLY A 70 -3.25 -7.52 -25.43
CA GLY A 70 -4.36 -6.93 -24.69
C GLY A 70 -3.99 -6.03 -23.51
N LYS A 71 -2.72 -5.59 -23.39
CA LYS A 71 -2.28 -4.66 -22.32
C LYS A 71 -3.19 -3.43 -22.19
N THR A 72 -3.39 -2.70 -23.28
CA THR A 72 -4.24 -1.50 -23.31
C THR A 72 -5.71 -1.85 -23.03
N THR A 73 -6.19 -2.99 -23.55
CA THR A 73 -7.55 -3.47 -23.31
C THR A 73 -7.79 -3.74 -21.82
N LEU A 74 -6.86 -4.42 -21.15
CA LEU A 74 -6.94 -4.67 -19.70
C LEU A 74 -6.94 -3.35 -18.91
N THR A 75 -6.06 -2.40 -19.25
CA THR A 75 -6.05 -1.09 -18.60
C THR A 75 -7.38 -0.35 -18.77
N LEU A 76 -7.99 -0.41 -19.95
CA LEU A 76 -9.29 0.22 -20.19
C LEU A 76 -10.44 -0.48 -19.45
N GLN A 77 -10.39 -1.81 -19.27
CA GLN A 77 -11.35 -2.52 -18.40
C GLN A 77 -11.21 -2.08 -16.94
N VAL A 78 -9.97 -2.01 -16.41
CA VAL A 78 -9.72 -1.51 -15.05
C VAL A 78 -10.24 -0.07 -14.86
N ILE A 79 -10.16 0.78 -15.89
CA ILE A 79 -10.69 2.16 -15.85
C ILE A 79 -12.22 2.18 -15.82
N ALA A 80 -12.89 1.17 -16.37
CA ALA A 80 -14.34 1.10 -16.44
C ALA A 80 -15.00 0.61 -15.14
N GLU A 81 -14.26 -0.12 -14.29
CA GLU A 81 -14.66 -0.57 -12.94
C GLU A 81 -14.59 0.55 -11.89
#